data_AF-A0A810Q6B6-F1
#
_entry.id   AF-A0A810Q6B6-F1
#
_cell.length_a   1.000
_cell.length_b   1.000
_cell.length_c   1.000
_cell.angle_alpha   90.00
_cell.angle_beta   90.00
_cell.angle_gamma   90.00
#
_symmetry.space_group_name_H-M   'P 1'
#
loop_
_entity.id
_entity.type
_entity.pdbx_description
1 polymer ?
#
loop_
_entity_poly.entity_id
_entity_poly.type
_entity_poly.pdbx_seq_one_letter_code
_entity_poly.pdbx_strand_id
1 'polypeptide(L)' 'MAEFLQICNYFDITPSQFFDESEENPALLQTAIEELRKLNDDDLMLIIGNIRRLTRE' A
#
# COMPACT_ATOMS: atom_id res chain seq x y z
N MET A 1 -19.37 14.11 -7.10
CA MET A 1 -18.51 14.12 -5.88
C MET A 1 -18.86 12.97 -4.95
N ALA A 2 -20.16 12.73 -4.68
CA ALA A 2 -20.59 11.59 -3.90
C ALA A 2 -20.22 10.23 -4.54
N GLU A 3 -20.38 10.07 -5.87
CA GLU A 3 -19.99 8.81 -6.53
C GLU A 3 -18.47 8.58 -6.51
N PHE A 4 -17.70 9.65 -6.65
CA PHE A 4 -16.23 9.59 -6.57
C PHE A 4 -15.75 9.10 -5.20
N LEU A 5 -16.33 9.62 -4.11
CA LEU A 5 -16.01 9.14 -2.76
C LEU A 5 -16.47 7.70 -2.53
N GLN A 6 -17.56 7.25 -3.16
CA GLN A 6 -17.98 5.85 -3.12
C GLN A 6 -16.99 4.93 -3.83
N ILE A 7 -16.43 5.35 -4.96
CA ILE A 7 -15.36 4.59 -5.65
C ILE A 7 -14.13 4.49 -4.75
N CYS A 8 -13.69 5.60 -4.15
CA CYS A 8 -12.56 5.62 -3.21
C CYS A 8 -12.79 4.64 -2.04
N ASN A 9 -13.98 4.68 -1.43
CA ASN A 9 -14.34 3.78 -0.33
C ASN A 9 -14.43 2.31 -0.77
N TYR A 10 -14.86 2.03 -2.00
CA TYR A 10 -14.96 0.66 -2.51
C TYR A 10 -13.59 -0.01 -2.66
N PHE A 11 -12.59 0.74 -3.12
CA PHE A 11 -11.21 0.25 -3.29
C PHE A 11 -10.34 0.44 -2.05
N ASP A 12 -10.90 0.99 -0.97
CA ASP A 12 -10.20 1.35 0.27
C ASP A 12 -8.97 2.24 0.03
N ILE A 13 -9.14 3.23 -0.87
CA ILE A 13 -8.12 4.21 -1.21
C ILE A 13 -8.57 5.63 -0.87
N THR A 14 -7.61 6.50 -0.59
CA THR A 14 -7.85 7.93 -0.42
C THR A 14 -7.99 8.63 -1.77
N PRO A 15 -8.69 9.78 -1.85
CA PRO A 15 -8.72 10.60 -3.06
C PRO A 15 -7.33 10.96 -3.60
N SER A 16 -6.35 11.22 -2.72
CA SER A 16 -4.97 11.48 -3.13
C SER A 16 -4.34 10.27 -3.84
N GLN A 17 -4.56 9.05 -3.35
CA GLN A 17 -4.07 7.83 -3.99
C GLN A 17 -4.78 7.56 -5.33
N PHE A 18 -6.05 7.92 -5.47
CA PHE A 18 -6.77 7.78 -6.75
C PHE A 18 -6.17 8.68 -7.84
N PHE A 19 -5.69 9.87 -7.49
CA PHE A 19 -5.07 10.81 -8.43
C PHE A 19 -3.55 10.64 -8.53
N ASP A 20 -2.96 9.69 -7.82
CA ASP A 20 -1.54 9.40 -7.89
C ASP A 20 -1.25 8.44 -9.04
N GLU A 21 -0.95 8.99 -10.21
CA GLU A 21 -0.58 8.20 -11.40
C GLU A 21 0.80 7.54 -11.29
N SER A 22 1.58 7.84 -10.24
CA SER A 22 2.89 7.22 -10.02
C SER A 22 2.80 5.84 -9.34
N GLU A 23 1.65 5.51 -8.75
CA GLU A 23 1.38 4.23 -8.10
C GLU A 23 0.65 3.27 -9.04
N GLU A 24 1.35 2.26 -9.57
CA GLU A 24 0.75 1.29 -10.50
C GLU A 24 -0.39 0.47 -9.86
N ASN A 25 -0.36 0.26 -8.54
CA ASN A 25 -1.38 -0.51 -7.84
C ASN A 25 -1.58 -0.06 -6.38
N PRO A 26 -2.26 1.08 -6.14
CA PRO A 26 -2.42 1.66 -4.81
C PRO A 26 -3.18 0.74 -3.84
N ALA A 27 -4.12 -0.07 -4.33
CA ALA A 27 -4.88 -1.01 -3.48
C ALA A 27 -4.00 -2.15 -2.94
N LEU A 28 -3.11 -2.70 -3.79
CA LEU A 28 -2.17 -3.74 -3.36
C LEU A 28 -1.14 -3.19 -2.37
N LEU A 29 -0.63 -1.98 -2.61
CA LEU A 29 0.28 -1.31 -1.69
C LEU A 29 -0.39 -1.02 -0.35
N GLN A 30 -1.64 -0.55 -0.36
CA GLN A 30 -2.42 -0.31 0.85
C GLN A 30 -2.62 -1.60 1.66
N THR A 31 -3.00 -2.69 0.99
CA THR A 31 -3.11 -4.01 1.62
C THR A 31 -1.79 -4.43 2.28
N ALA A 32 -0.66 -4.25 1.58
CA ALA A 32 0.65 -4.56 2.12
C ALA A 32 0.95 -3.73 3.37
N ILE A 33 0.68 -2.41 3.36
CA ILE A 33 0.87 -1.52 4.52
C ILE A 33 0.04 -1.99 5.72
N GLU A 34 -1.21 -2.40 5.50
CA GLU A 34 -2.10 -2.87 6.56
C GLU A 34 -1.64 -4.18 7.19
N GLU A 35 -1.15 -5.13 6.40
CA GLU A 35 -0.56 -6.36 6.94
C GLU A 35 0.75 -6.07 7.69
N LEU A 36 1.59 -5.17 7.18
CA LEU A 36 2.83 -4.77 7.84
C LEU A 36 2.58 -4.16 9.22
N ARG A 37 1.51 -3.38 9.40
CA ARG A 37 1.14 -2.77 10.71
C ARG A 37 0.83 -3.80 11.80
N LYS A 38 0.59 -5.06 11.46
CA LYS A 38 0.29 -6.14 12.42
C LYS A 38 1.55 -6.85 12.94
N LEU A 39 2.71 -6.60 12.32
CA LEU A 39 3.96 -7.29 12.60
C LEU A 39 4.72 -6.62 13.76
N ASN A 40 5.54 -7.41 14.46
CA ASN A 40 6.52 -6.91 15.41
C ASN A 40 7.80 -6.43 14.70
N ASP A 41 8.71 -5.81 15.45
CA ASP A 41 9.95 -5.24 14.90
C ASP A 41 10.85 -6.27 14.21
N ASP A 42 10.95 -7.49 14.74
CA ASP A 42 11.79 -8.55 14.16
C ASP A 42 11.26 -9.01 12.80
N ASP A 43 9.94 -9.20 12.69
CA ASP A 43 9.27 -9.57 11.45
C ASP A 43 9.32 -8.43 10.43
N LEU A 44 9.15 -7.17 10.86
CA LEU A 44 9.32 -6.00 9.99
C LEU A 44 10.74 -5.92 9.43
N MET A 45 11.76 -6.17 10.25
CA MET A 45 13.16 -6.20 9.79
C MET A 45 13.38 -7.29 8.74
N LEU A 46 12.77 -8.47 8.91
CA LEU A 46 12.84 -9.55 7.92
C LEU A 46 12.22 -9.13 6.58
N ILE A 47 11.04 -8.52 6.59
CA ILE A 47 10.38 -8.06 5.36
C ILE A 47 11.21 -6.98 4.67
N ILE A 48 11.72 -5.99 5.41
CA ILE A 48 12.61 -4.94 4.88
C ILE A 48 13.86 -5.58 4.24
N GLY A 49 14.44 -6.60 4.86
CA GLY A 49 15.57 -7.35 4.30
C GLY A 49 15.24 -7.99 2.94
N ASN A 50 14.06 -8.61 2.82
CA ASN A 50 13.59 -9.17 1.56
C ASN A 50 13.36 -8.09 0.50
N ILE A 51 12.70 -6.98 0.83
CA ILE A 51 12.49 -5.85 -0.10
C ILE A 51 13.84 -5.35 -0.61
N ARG A 52 14.79 -5.05 0.28
CA ARG A 52 16.14 -4.60 -0.09
C ARG A 52 16.87 -5.58 -1.00
N ARG A 53 16.66 -6.89 -0.83
CA ARG A 53 17.23 -7.92 -1.71
C ARG A 53 16.58 -7.91 -3.09
N LEU A 54 15.26 -7.75 -3.17
CA LEU A 54 14.51 -7.73 -4.42
C LEU A 54 14.74 -6.44 -5.23
N THR A 55 15.06 -5.33 -4.56
CA THR A 55 15.35 -4.04 -5.19
C THR A 55 16.84 -3.79 -5.41
N ARG A 56 17.71 -4.76 -5.09
CA ARG A 56 19.10 -4.71 -5.55
C ARG A 56 19.08 -5.09 -7.02
N GLU A 57 19.49 -4.15 -7.88
CA GLU A 57 19.80 -4.41 -9.29
C GLU A 57 20.69 -5.65 -9.46
#